data_AF-A0A9W8GDG5-F1
#
_entry.id   AF-A0A9W8GDG5-F1
#
_cell.length_a   1.000
_cell.length_b   1.000
_cell.length_c   1.000
_cell.angle_alpha   90.00
_cell.angle_beta   90.00
_cell.angle_gamma   90.00
#
_symmetry.space_group_name_H-M   'P 1'
#
loop_
_entity.id
_entity.type
_entity.pdbx_description
1 polymer ?
#
loop_
_entity_poly.entity_id
_entity_poly.type
_entity_poly.pdbx_seq_one_letter_code
_entity_poly.pdbx_strand_id
1 'polypeptide(L)'
;MDSSDSRQSIIEVLENATSQDPACMARAGDSLRVWETRPQFHDLLLGIFSDRTLSMPARLMAIITFKNGVDKYWKKTALHAIGLAEKELIRPRLLSMLDEDVPQIAVQYCVAVARIARWDFPM
;
A
#
# COMPACT_ATOMS: atom_id res chain seq x y z
N MET A 1 5.82 -14.13 -17.23
CA MET A 1 4.51 -14.21 -16.58
C MET A 1 4.30 -12.89 -15.89
N ASP A 2 3.18 -12.25 -16.23
CA ASP A 2 3.06 -10.83 -16.51
C ASP A 2 2.97 -9.99 -15.22
N SER A 3 3.67 -8.85 -15.17
CA SER A 3 3.54 -7.91 -14.04
C SER A 3 2.08 -7.41 -13.92
N SER A 4 1.38 -7.38 -15.05
CA SER A 4 -0.05 -7.07 -15.17
C SER A 4 -0.95 -8.08 -14.46
N ASP A 5 -0.66 -9.39 -14.62
CA ASP A 5 -1.41 -10.47 -13.95
C ASP A 5 -1.26 -10.40 -12.42
N SER A 6 -0.07 -10.02 -11.96
CA SER A 6 0.21 -9.87 -10.53
C SER A 6 -0.51 -8.67 -9.91
N ARG A 7 -0.60 -7.55 -10.65
CA ARG A 7 -1.37 -6.36 -10.23
C ARG A 7 -2.85 -6.66 -10.11
N GLN A 8 -3.43 -7.31 -11.12
CA GLN A 8 -4.85 -7.66 -11.13
C GLN A 8 -5.21 -8.60 -9.97
N SER A 9 -4.38 -9.62 -9.72
CA SER A 9 -4.56 -10.52 -8.58
C SER A 9 -4.54 -9.79 -7.23
N ILE A 10 -3.66 -8.80 -7.07
CA ILE A 10 -3.61 -8.00 -5.84
C ILE A 10 -4.87 -7.14 -5.68
N ILE A 11 -5.37 -6.53 -6.76
CA ILE A 11 -6.63 -5.77 -6.73
C ILE A 11 -7.79 -6.66 -6.27
N GLU A 12 -7.92 -7.86 -6.85
CA GLU A 12 -8.97 -8.81 -6.46
C GLU A 12 -8.88 -9.22 -4.99
N VAL A 13 -7.66 -9.45 -4.48
CA VAL A 13 -7.46 -9.76 -3.07
C VAL A 13 -7.82 -8.57 -2.17
N LEU A 14 -7.48 -7.35 -2.56
CA LEU A 14 -7.84 -6.14 -1.82
C LEU A 14 -9.34 -5.91 -1.76
N GLU A 15 -10.06 -6.18 -2.85
CA GLU A 15 -11.53 -6.14 -2.87
C GLU A 15 -12.12 -7.22 -1.96
N ASN A 16 -11.61 -8.45 -2.04
CA ASN A 16 -12.05 -9.55 -1.18
C ASN A 16 -11.80 -9.28 0.31
N ALA A 17 -10.76 -8.51 0.66
CA ALA A 17 -10.51 -8.08 2.04
C ALA A 17 -11.60 -7.14 2.59
N THR A 18 -12.42 -6.56 1.72
CA THR A 18 -13.59 -5.73 2.08
C THR A 18 -14.93 -6.45 1.95
N SER A 19 -14.91 -7.74 1.59
CA SER A 19 -16.12 -8.57 1.46
C SER A 19 -16.84 -8.73 2.79
N GLN A 20 -18.16 -8.91 2.75
CA GLN A 20 -18.96 -9.24 3.94
C GLN A 20 -18.81 -10.70 4.37
N ASP A 21 -18.23 -11.56 3.54
CA ASP A 21 -17.92 -12.95 3.88
C ASP A 21 -16.62 -13.05 4.70
N PRO A 22 -16.69 -13.47 5.98
CA PRO A 22 -15.52 -13.62 6.83
C PRO A 22 -14.46 -14.59 6.26
N ALA A 23 -14.88 -15.63 5.53
CA ALA A 23 -13.95 -16.59 4.94
C ALA A 23 -13.17 -15.97 3.76
N CYS A 24 -13.79 -15.09 2.99
CA CYS A 24 -13.10 -14.31 1.96
C CYS A 24 -12.13 -13.30 2.57
N MET A 25 -12.55 -12.57 3.60
CA MET A 25 -11.69 -11.61 4.31
C MET A 25 -10.45 -12.28 4.91
N ALA A 26 -10.61 -13.43 5.59
CA ALA A 26 -9.50 -14.15 6.20
C ALA A 26 -8.46 -14.60 5.17
N ARG A 27 -8.91 -15.21 4.06
CA ARG A 27 -8.04 -15.64 2.96
C ARG A 27 -7.30 -14.48 2.32
N ALA A 28 -7.99 -13.35 2.12
CA ALA A 28 -7.38 -12.14 1.59
C ALA A 28 -6.30 -11.59 2.54
N GLY A 29 -6.58 -11.56 3.85
CA GLY A 29 -5.60 -11.14 4.86
C GLY A 29 -4.34 -12.02 4.88
N ASP A 30 -4.49 -13.34 4.79
CA ASP A 30 -3.35 -14.26 4.72
C ASP A 30 -2.53 -14.07 3.44
N SER A 31 -3.20 -13.82 2.31
CA SER A 31 -2.52 -13.53 1.03
C SER A 31 -1.71 -12.23 1.10
N LEU A 32 -2.30 -11.17 1.67
CA LEU A 32 -1.62 -9.88 1.85
C LEU A 32 -0.39 -10.01 2.76
N ARG A 33 -0.46 -10.79 3.84
CA ARG A 33 0.68 -11.03 4.75
C ARG A 33 1.88 -11.65 4.04
N VAL A 34 1.64 -12.55 3.08
CA VAL A 34 2.72 -13.16 2.28
C VAL A 34 3.34 -12.13 1.33
N TRP A 35 2.54 -11.21 0.79
CA TRP A 35 3.02 -10.19 -0.15
C TRP A 35 3.70 -9.00 0.50
N GLU A 36 3.37 -8.67 1.75
CA GLU A 36 3.99 -7.58 2.52
C GLU A 36 5.53 -7.61 2.54
N THR A 37 6.13 -8.79 2.40
CA THR A 37 7.59 -8.97 2.43
C THR A 37 8.23 -9.08 1.05
N ARG A 38 7.42 -9.04 -0.02
CA ARG A 38 7.92 -9.12 -1.40
C ARG A 38 8.44 -7.75 -1.88
N PRO A 39 9.53 -7.71 -2.65
CA PRO A 39 10.00 -6.48 -3.28
C PRO A 39 8.92 -5.84 -4.15
N GLN A 40 8.89 -4.50 -4.21
CA GLN A 40 7.99 -3.69 -5.04
C GLN A 40 6.51 -3.75 -4.66
N PHE A 41 6.14 -4.48 -3.61
CA PHE A 41 4.75 -4.58 -3.18
C PHE A 41 4.18 -3.23 -2.72
N HIS A 42 4.96 -2.42 -2.00
CA HIS A 42 4.51 -1.13 -1.48
C HIS A 42 4.42 -0.08 -2.60
N ASP A 43 5.33 -0.10 -3.56
CA ASP A 43 5.22 0.75 -4.77
C ASP A 43 4.00 0.36 -5.62
N LEU A 44 3.68 -0.93 -5.71
CA LEU A 44 2.48 -1.40 -6.38
C LEU A 44 1.20 -0.93 -5.68
N LEU A 45 1.15 -1.02 -4.33
CA LEU A 45 0.03 -0.47 -3.56
C LEU A 45 -0.15 1.03 -3.81
N LEU A 46 0.94 1.79 -3.86
CA LEU A 46 0.93 3.20 -4.24
C LEU A 46 0.32 3.41 -5.62
N GLY A 47 0.69 2.58 -6.61
CA GLY A 47 0.03 2.57 -7.92
C GLY A 47 -1.48 2.32 -7.84
N ILE A 48 -1.91 1.35 -7.03
CA ILE A 48 -3.32 0.95 -6.90
C ILE A 48 -4.16 2.05 -6.25
N PHE A 49 -3.79 2.56 -5.08
CA PHE A 49 -4.62 3.59 -4.43
C PHE A 49 -4.57 4.94 -5.16
N SER A 50 -3.54 5.18 -5.96
CA SER A 50 -3.44 6.35 -6.85
C SER A 50 -4.34 6.29 -8.09
N ASP A 51 -4.78 5.10 -8.46
CA ASP A 51 -5.58 4.89 -9.66
C ASP A 51 -7.06 5.15 -9.36
N ARG A 52 -7.54 6.34 -9.73
CA ARG A 52 -8.93 6.76 -9.52
C ARG A 52 -9.94 6.00 -10.40
N THR A 53 -9.47 5.17 -11.34
CA THR A 53 -10.37 4.30 -12.13
C THR A 53 -10.79 3.04 -11.37
N LEU A 54 -10.10 2.71 -10.28
CA LEU A 54 -10.39 1.54 -9.46
C LEU A 54 -11.49 1.79 -8.43
N SER A 55 -12.09 0.69 -7.95
CA SER A 55 -13.14 0.73 -6.95
C SER A 55 -12.66 1.36 -5.63
N MET A 56 -13.52 2.13 -4.98
CA MET A 56 -13.21 2.75 -3.68
C MET A 56 -12.77 1.72 -2.62
N PRO A 57 -13.41 0.54 -2.49
CA PRO A 57 -12.94 -0.48 -1.55
C PRO A 57 -11.51 -0.96 -1.83
N ALA A 58 -11.16 -1.23 -3.09
CA ALA A 58 -9.80 -1.64 -3.46
C ALA A 58 -8.77 -0.56 -3.10
N ARG A 59 -9.05 0.70 -3.44
CA ARG A 59 -8.17 1.84 -3.17
C ARG A 59 -8.00 2.08 -1.66
N LEU A 60 -9.11 2.04 -0.91
CA LEU A 60 -9.09 2.19 0.55
C LEU A 60 -8.26 1.08 1.20
N MET A 61 -8.44 -0.16 0.73
CA MET A 61 -7.72 -1.29 1.31
C MET A 61 -6.23 -1.27 0.95
N ALA A 62 -5.90 -0.79 -0.26
CA ALA A 62 -4.52 -0.56 -0.67
C ALA A 62 -3.81 0.47 0.21
N ILE A 63 -4.41 1.64 0.47
CA ILE A 63 -3.75 2.67 1.30
C ILE A 63 -3.61 2.24 2.76
N ILE A 64 -4.59 1.53 3.31
CA ILE A 64 -4.48 1.00 4.68
C ILE A 64 -3.35 -0.03 4.77
N THR A 65 -3.27 -0.95 3.80
CA THR A 65 -2.20 -1.95 3.72
C THR A 65 -0.83 -1.27 3.58
N PHE A 66 -0.73 -0.27 2.70
CA PHE A 66 0.49 0.51 2.48
C PHE A 66 0.94 1.22 3.76
N LYS A 67 0.02 1.92 4.42
CA LYS A 67 0.29 2.64 5.67
C LYS A 67 0.76 1.70 6.78
N ASN A 68 0.15 0.52 6.90
CA ASN A 68 0.59 -0.50 7.87
C ASN A 68 1.97 -1.07 7.51
N GLY A 69 2.25 -1.26 6.21
CA GLY A 69 3.57 -1.66 5.73
C GLY A 69 4.66 -0.62 6.01
N VAL A 70 4.36 0.67 5.85
CA VAL A 70 5.25 1.77 6.24
C VAL A 70 5.58 1.70 7.73
N ASP A 71 4.60 1.48 8.60
CA ASP A 71 4.83 1.37 10.05
C ASP A 71 5.82 0.26 10.40
N LYS A 72 5.67 -0.87 9.73
CA LYS A 72 6.36 -2.12 10.06
C LYS A 72 7.72 -2.23 9.39
N TYR A 73 7.84 -1.81 8.13
CA TYR A 73 8.96 -2.15 7.26
C TYR A 73 9.76 -0.93 6.75
N TRP A 74 9.34 0.32 7.02
CA TRP A 74 10.06 1.49 6.48
C TRP A 74 11.46 1.68 7.09
N LYS A 75 11.66 1.32 8.36
CA LYS A 75 12.98 1.47 9.01
C LYS A 75 14.00 0.52 8.40
N LYS A 76 15.24 0.97 8.20
CA LYS A 76 16.35 0.13 7.71
C LYS A 76 16.63 -1.08 8.61
N THR A 77 16.35 -0.98 9.90
CA THR A 77 16.56 -2.05 10.90
C THR A 77 15.37 -3.00 11.04
N ALA A 78 14.26 -2.76 10.32
CA ALA A 78 13.10 -3.64 10.40
C ALA A 78 13.42 -5.01 9.76
N LEU A 79 12.84 -6.07 10.34
CA LEU A 79 12.82 -7.37 9.70
C LEU A 79 11.98 -7.26 8.42
N HIS A 80 12.55 -7.68 7.29
CA HIS A 80 11.98 -7.46 5.95
C HIS A 80 11.79 -5.99 5.59
N ALA A 81 12.75 -5.14 5.98
CA ALA A 81 12.74 -3.72 5.63
C ALA A 81 12.53 -3.50 4.12
N ILE A 82 11.72 -2.49 3.78
CA ILE A 82 11.52 -2.04 2.40
C ILE A 82 12.88 -1.62 1.85
N GLY A 83 13.25 -2.21 0.72
CA GLY A 83 14.54 -1.99 0.06
C GLY A 83 14.73 -0.54 -0.37
N LEU A 84 16.00 -0.11 -0.47
CA LEU A 84 16.32 1.26 -0.87
C LEU A 84 15.74 1.61 -2.25
N ALA A 85 15.88 0.71 -3.23
CA ALA A 85 15.37 0.92 -4.58
C ALA A 85 13.85 1.17 -4.61
N GLU A 86 13.07 0.43 -3.82
CA GLU A 86 11.63 0.64 -3.71
C GLU A 86 11.28 1.96 -3.02
N LYS A 87 12.05 2.37 -2.00
CA LYS A 87 11.88 3.69 -1.38
C LYS A 87 12.15 4.83 -2.35
N GLU A 88 13.16 4.71 -3.21
CA GLU A 88 13.43 5.72 -4.25
C GLU A 88 12.30 5.82 -5.29
N LEU A 89 11.52 4.77 -5.50
CA LEU A 89 10.31 4.82 -6.34
C LEU A 89 9.13 5.50 -5.61
N ILE A 90 8.98 5.23 -4.31
CA ILE A 90 7.86 5.74 -3.50
C ILE A 90 8.02 7.24 -3.21
N ARG A 91 9.19 7.68 -2.74
CA ARG A 91 9.44 9.07 -2.29
C ARG A 91 8.99 10.17 -3.25
N PRO A 92 9.38 10.17 -4.53
CA PRO A 92 9.00 11.25 -5.45
C PRO A 92 7.49 11.33 -5.67
N ARG A 93 6.74 10.25 -5.39
CA ARG A 93 5.30 10.14 -5.56
C ARG A 93 4.51 10.44 -4.28
N LEU A 94 5.17 10.68 -3.14
CA LEU A 94 4.50 10.98 -1.86
C LEU A 94 3.77 12.32 -1.80
N LEU A 95 3.96 13.18 -2.80
CA LEU A 95 3.25 14.46 -2.90
C LEU A 95 2.25 14.48 -4.07
N SER A 96 2.17 13.39 -4.85
CA SER A 96 1.33 13.36 -6.06
C SER A 96 -0.15 13.13 -5.78
N MET A 97 -0.54 12.88 -4.53
CA MET A 97 -1.94 12.61 -4.14
C MET A 97 -2.46 13.52 -3.03
N LEU A 98 -1.93 14.73 -2.92
CA LEU A 98 -2.45 15.72 -1.96
C LEU A 98 -3.85 16.23 -2.33
N ASP A 99 -4.31 15.95 -3.54
CA ASP A 99 -5.61 16.33 -4.11
C ASP A 99 -6.64 15.19 -4.07
N GLU A 100 -6.44 14.18 -3.22
CA GLU A 100 -7.38 13.07 -3.05
C GLU A 100 -8.77 13.57 -2.63
N ASP A 101 -9.80 13.19 -3.40
CA ASP A 101 -11.18 13.64 -3.21
C ASP A 101 -11.95 12.79 -2.20
N VAL A 102 -11.53 11.53 -1.97
CA VAL A 102 -12.14 10.65 -0.98
C VAL A 102 -11.51 10.91 0.40
N PRO A 103 -12.24 11.50 1.38
CA PRO A 103 -11.65 11.92 2.66
C PRO A 103 -11.03 10.75 3.44
N GLN A 104 -11.63 9.56 3.32
CA GLN A 104 -11.14 8.36 4.00
C GLN A 104 -9.76 7.93 3.47
N ILE A 105 -9.53 8.03 2.16
CA ILE A 105 -8.22 7.72 1.55
C ILE A 105 -7.23 8.83 1.89
N ALA A 106 -7.65 10.09 1.76
CA ALA A 106 -6.81 11.27 2.04
C ALA A 106 -6.22 11.24 3.47
N VAL A 107 -7.04 10.94 4.48
CA VAL A 107 -6.57 10.85 5.88
C VAL A 107 -5.52 9.74 6.04
N GLN A 108 -5.73 8.56 5.45
CA GLN A 108 -4.75 7.47 5.53
C GLN A 108 -3.45 7.83 4.82
N TYR A 109 -3.54 8.53 3.69
CA TYR A 109 -2.38 9.01 2.94
C TYR A 109 -1.56 10.04 3.74
N CYS A 110 -2.20 11.06 4.30
CA CYS A 110 -1.54 12.05 5.16
C CYS A 110 -0.78 11.38 6.31
N VAL A 111 -1.39 10.37 6.95
CA VAL A 111 -0.74 9.61 8.01
C VAL A 111 0.46 8.82 7.47
N ALA A 112 0.36 8.17 6.33
CA ALA A 112 1.47 7.43 5.72
C ALA A 112 2.65 8.38 5.40
N VAL A 113 2.38 9.52 4.75
CA VAL A 113 3.39 10.54 4.42
C VAL A 113 4.06 11.08 5.68
N ALA A 114 3.29 11.46 6.70
CA ALA A 114 3.85 11.96 7.96
C ALA A 114 4.78 10.95 8.64
N ARG A 115 4.46 9.65 8.54
CA ARG A 115 5.29 8.59 9.13
C ARG A 115 6.56 8.32 8.33
N ILE A 116 6.49 8.40 7.00
CA ILE A 116 7.69 8.35 6.16
C ILE A 116 8.59 9.54 6.47
N ALA A 117 8.03 10.76 6.49
CA ALA A 117 8.77 11.98 6.80
C ALA A 117 9.48 11.89 8.15
N ARG A 118 8.85 11.33 9.19
CA ARG A 118 9.48 11.11 10.50
C ARG A 118 10.74 10.23 10.43
N TRP A 119 10.80 9.27 9.52
CA TRP A 119 11.96 8.38 9.38
C TRP A 119 13.02 8.92 8.42
N ASP A 120 12.60 9.73 7.44
CA ASP A 120 13.46 10.22 6.37
C ASP A 120 14.03 11.63 6.65
N PHE A 121 13.44 12.42 7.55
CA PHE A 121 13.87 13.77 7.94
C PHE A 121 14.33 13.82 9.42
N PRO A 122 15.34 14.61 9.83
CA PRO A 122 16.09 15.63 9.08
C PRO A 122 17.40 15.12 8.46
N MET A 123 17.50 13.84 8.10
CA MET A 123 18.77 13.19 7.69
C MET A 123 19.69 14.08 6.84
#